data_AF-A0A9P2UQQ4-F1
#
_entry.id   AF-A0A9P2UQQ4-F1
#
_cell.length_a   1.000
_cell.length_b   1.000
_cell.length_c   1.000
_cell.angle_alpha   90.00
_cell.angle_beta   90.00
_cell.angle_gamma   90.00
#
_symmetry.space_group_name_H-M   'P 1'
#
loop_
_entity.id
_entity.type
_entity.pdbx_description
1 polymer ?
#
loop_
_entity_poly.entity_id
_entity_poly.type
_entity_poly.pdbx_seq_one_letter_code
_entity_poly.pdbx_strand_id
1 'polypeptide(L)' 'VKENYSGRGVLFGSYSQYEIQTLGVLATDKKATVLQNEVTMTPKIDDEWETVLGSFRVINIQQDPASTIWKCQLRKV' A
#
# COMPACT_ATOMS: atom_id res chain seq x y z
N VAL A 1 -15.07 -1.60 -5.01
CA VAL A 1 -14.97 -0.38 -5.84
C VAL A 1 -13.53 -0.36 -6.33
N LYS A 2 -13.27 -0.18 -7.62
CA LYS A 2 -11.88 -0.08 -8.11
C LYS A 2 -11.47 1.37 -7.99
N GLU A 3 -10.45 1.63 -7.17
CA GLU A 3 -10.01 2.99 -6.89
C GLU A 3 -8.63 3.20 -7.54
N ASN A 4 -8.56 4.21 -8.41
CA ASN A 4 -7.31 4.58 -9.07
C ASN A 4 -6.47 5.43 -8.12
N TYR A 5 -5.76 4.80 -7.19
CA TYR A 5 -4.78 5.47 -6.34
C TYR A 5 -3.54 5.84 -7.16
N SER A 6 -3.67 6.93 -7.89
CA SER A 6 -2.63 7.52 -8.73
C SER A 6 -2.36 8.94 -8.25
N GLY A 7 -1.24 9.11 -7.54
CA GLY A 7 -0.87 10.40 -6.95
C GLY A 7 0.60 10.41 -6.55
N ARG A 8 1.21 11.61 -6.57
CA ARG A 8 2.64 11.80 -6.21
C ARG A 8 2.96 11.39 -4.77
N GLY A 9 1.95 11.31 -3.91
CA GLY A 9 2.07 10.86 -2.54
C GLY A 9 1.96 9.34 -2.32
N VAL A 10 1.80 8.54 -3.38
CA VAL A 10 1.79 7.07 -3.30
C VAL A 10 3.12 6.52 -3.78
N LEU A 11 3.97 6.13 -2.84
CA LEU A 11 5.28 5.55 -3.10
C LEU A 11 5.20 4.03 -3.01
N PHE A 12 5.31 3.35 -4.15
CA PHE A 12 5.38 1.89 -4.21
C PHE A 12 6.81 1.42 -3.92
N GLY A 13 6.93 0.51 -2.97
CA GLY A 13 8.16 -0.16 -2.58
C GLY A 13 8.00 -1.68 -2.60
N SER A 14 9.12 -2.39 -2.57
CA SER A 14 9.15 -3.83 -2.37
C SER A 14 9.53 -4.14 -0.92
N TYR A 15 9.03 -5.25 -0.39
CA TYR A 15 9.53 -5.77 0.89
C TYR A 15 10.90 -6.39 0.69
N SER A 16 11.83 -6.09 1.59
CA SER A 16 13.10 -6.78 1.67
C SER A 16 12.92 -8.21 2.20
N GLN A 17 13.85 -9.10 1.88
CA GLN A 17 13.82 -10.51 2.29
C GLN A 17 13.72 -10.70 3.82
N TYR A 18 14.27 -9.74 4.59
CA TYR A 18 14.14 -9.69 6.04
C TYR A 18 12.74 -9.27 6.51
N GLU A 19 12.12 -8.29 5.84
CA GLU A 19 10.76 -7.82 6.15
C GLU A 19 9.74 -8.94 5.86
N ILE A 20 9.92 -9.69 4.77
CA ILE A 20 9.11 -10.85 4.39
C ILE A 20 9.10 -11.89 5.51
N GLN A 21 10.27 -12.23 6.06
CA GLN A 21 10.39 -13.19 7.15
C GLN A 21 9.84 -12.66 8.47
N THR A 22 10.12 -11.39 8.79
CA THR A 22 9.71 -10.76 10.06
C THR A 22 8.21 -10.51 10.11
N LEU A 23 7.61 -10.03 9.02
CA LEU A 23 6.19 -9.69 8.95
C LEU A 23 5.32 -10.85 8.44
N GLY A 24 5.92 -11.94 7.97
CA GLY A 24 5.20 -13.06 7.36
C GLY A 24 4.47 -12.70 6.07
N VAL A 25 4.91 -11.65 5.37
CA VAL A 25 4.32 -11.19 4.11
C VAL A 25 4.91 -11.96 2.93
N LEU A 26 4.21 -12.04 1.80
CA LEU A 26 4.71 -12.77 0.63
C LEU A 26 5.73 -11.91 -0.14
N ALA A 27 6.69 -12.56 -0.80
CA ALA A 27 7.65 -11.85 -1.67
C ALA A 27 6.99 -11.17 -2.89
N THR A 28 5.79 -11.61 -3.25
CA THR A 28 4.94 -11.01 -4.27
C THR A 28 4.20 -9.77 -3.77
N ASP A 29 4.08 -9.60 -2.45
CA ASP A 29 3.46 -8.42 -1.86
C ASP A 29 4.34 -7.19 -2.08
N LYS A 30 3.69 -6.05 -2.25
CA LYS A 30 4.31 -4.73 -2.38
C LYS A 30 3.89 -3.88 -1.19
N LYS A 31 4.74 -2.94 -0.79
CA LYS A 31 4.38 -1.91 0.18
C LYS A 31 4.06 -0.63 -0.56
N ALA A 32 3.02 0.07 -0.16
CA ALA A 32 2.73 1.41 -0.63
C ALA A 32 2.72 2.36 0.56
N THR A 33 3.51 3.42 0.46
CA THR A 33 3.47 4.53 1.42
C THR A 33 2.61 5.62 0.82
N VAL A 34 1.51 5.93 1.50
CA VAL A 34 0.56 6.97 1.10
C VAL A 34 0.69 8.15 2.04
N LEU A 35 0.97 9.35 1.53
CA LEU A 35 0.99 10.57 2.32
C LEU A 35 -0.45 11.04 2.59
N GLN A 36 -0.84 11.18 3.86
CA GLN A 36 -2.18 11.66 4.24
C GLN A 36 -2.44 13.07 3.74
N ASN A 37 -1.39 13.89 3.68
CA ASN A 37 -1.47 15.28 3.22
C ASN A 37 -1.69 15.39 1.71
N GLU A 38 -1.36 14.35 0.94
CA GLU A 38 -1.47 14.35 -0.52
C GLU A 38 -2.68 13.56 -1.02
N VAL A 39 -3.31 12.75 -0.16
CA VAL A 39 -4.41 11.88 -0.55
C VAL A 39 -5.66 12.27 0.21
N THR A 40 -6.67 12.71 -0.54
CA THR A 40 -7.96 13.14 0.00
C THR A 40 -8.80 11.98 0.54
N MET A 41 -8.45 10.76 0.16
CA MET A 41 -9.16 9.53 0.54
C MET A 41 -8.32 8.64 1.45
N THR A 42 -8.92 8.21 2.55
CA THR A 42 -8.30 7.24 3.45
C THR A 42 -8.31 5.86 2.78
N PRO A 43 -7.14 5.21 2.60
CA PRO A 43 -7.09 3.87 2.05
C PRO A 43 -7.83 2.89 2.96
N LYS A 44 -8.45 1.86 2.39
CA LYS A 44 -9.18 0.82 3.14
C LYS A 44 -8.61 -0.56 2.86
N ILE A 45 -8.70 -1.43 3.85
CA ILE A 45 -8.42 -2.86 3.66
C ILE A 45 -9.47 -3.41 2.70
N ASP A 46 -9.07 -4.37 1.88
CA ASP A 46 -9.86 -5.02 0.83
C ASP A 46 -9.95 -4.24 -0.48
N ASP A 47 -9.44 -3.01 -0.49
CA ASP A 47 -9.58 -2.09 -1.61
C ASP A 47 -8.68 -2.46 -2.79
N GLU A 48 -9.17 -2.30 -4.01
CA GLU A 48 -8.44 -2.68 -5.22
C GLU A 48 -7.86 -1.44 -5.91
N TRP A 49 -6.53 -1.38 -5.92
CA TRP A 49 -5.73 -0.34 -6.50
C TRP A 49 -5.29 -0.76 -7.89
N GLU A 50 -5.74 -0.02 -8.90
CA GLU A 50 -5.28 -0.20 -10.26
C GLU A 50 -4.08 0.72 -10.51
N THR A 51 -2.93 0.12 -10.83
CA THR A 51 -1.68 0.83 -11.08
C THR A 51 -1.15 0.49 -12.46
N VAL A 52 -0.20 1.28 -12.96
CA VAL A 52 0.51 0.99 -14.22
C VAL A 52 1.26 -0.36 -14.23
N LEU A 53 1.54 -0.94 -13.05
CA LEU A 53 2.18 -2.25 -12.91
C LEU A 53 1.17 -3.41 -12.85
N GLY A 54 -0.12 -3.11 -12.79
CA GLY A 54 -1.22 -4.06 -12.63
C GLY A 54 -2.13 -3.72 -11.46
N SER A 55 -3.08 -4.62 -11.20
CA SER A 55 -4.04 -4.52 -10.12
C SER A 55 -3.48 -5.13 -8.83
N PHE A 56 -3.65 -4.40 -7.73
CA PHE A 56 -3.23 -4.81 -6.41
C PHE A 56 -4.36 -4.62 -5.42
N ARG A 57 -4.50 -5.52 -4.44
CA ARG A 57 -5.48 -5.39 -3.36
C ARG A 57 -4.80 -5.06 -2.05
N VAL A 58 -5.35 -4.12 -1.33
CA VAL A 58 -4.87 -3.76 0.01
C VAL A 58 -5.28 -4.86 0.98
N ILE A 59 -4.31 -5.51 1.59
CA ILE A 59 -4.54 -6.55 2.61
C ILE A 59 -4.32 -6.03 4.02
N ASN A 60 -3.51 -5.00 4.18
CA ASN A 60 -3.26 -4.40 5.49
C ASN A 60 -2.95 -2.92 5.36
N ILE A 61 -3.31 -2.14 6.38
CA ILE A 61 -3.00 -0.71 6.46
C ILE A 61 -2.50 -0.42 7.87
N GLN A 62 -1.34 0.20 7.95
CA GLN A 62 -0.80 0.74 9.19
C GLN A 62 -0.67 2.25 9.06
N GLN A 63 -1.20 2.99 10.04
CA GLN A 63 -0.98 4.41 10.17
C GLN A 63 0.27 4.66 11.02
N ASP A 64 1.10 5.60 10.59
CA ASP A 64 2.22 6.06 11.41
C ASP A 64 1.71 6.90 12.59
N PRO A 65 2.32 6.83 13.79
CA PRO A 65 1.92 7.65 14.94
C PRO A 65 1.91 9.15 14.65
N ALA A 66 2.73 9.64 13.72
CA ALA A 66 2.72 11.04 13.29
C ALA A 66 1.46 11.42 12.49
N SER A 67 0.61 10.46 12.10
CA SER A 67 -0.57 10.65 11.24
C SER A 67 -0.25 11.40 9.93
N THR A 68 0.95 11.20 9.40
CA THR A 68 1.41 11.82 8.15
C THR A 68 1.40 10.84 6.98
N ILE A 69 1.54 9.54 7.27
CA ILE A 69 1.58 8.49 6.25
C ILE A 69 0.73 7.27 6.63
N TRP A 70 0.23 6.58 5.62
CA TRP A 70 -0.31 5.23 5.69
C TRP A 70 0.64 4.27 4.97
N LYS A 71 1.03 3.20 5.66
CA LYS A 71 1.76 2.06 5.09
C LYS A 71 0.74 0.99 4.73
N CYS A 72 0.48 0.84 3.44
CA CYS A 72 -0.44 -0.15 2.91
C CYS A 72 0.36 -1.36 2.41
N GLN A 73 -0.06 -2.55 2.79
CA GLN A 73 0.41 -3.79 2.19
C GLN A 73 -0.52 -4.14 1.03
N LEU A 74 0.08 -4.28 -0.14
CA LEU A 74 -0.58 -4.56 -1.40
C LEU A 74 -0.23 -5.98 -1.84
N ARG A 75 -1.24 -6.76 -2.22
CA ARG A 75 -1.08 -8.07 -2.82
C ARG A 75 -1.53 -8.04 -4.26
N LYS A 76 -0.70 -8.56 -5.15
CA LYS A 76 -1.08 -8.70 -6.56
C LYS A 76 -2.31 -9.61 -6.65
N VAL A 77 -3.31 -9.18 -7.42
CA VAL A 77 -4.53 -9.95 -7.74
C VAL A 77 -4.38 -10.63 -9.09
#